data_AF-A0A3D2NCY2-F1
#
_entry.id   AF-A0A3D2NCY2-F1
#
_cell.length_a   1.000
_cell.length_b   1.000
_cell.length_c   1.000
_cell.angle_alpha   90.00
_cell.angle_beta   90.00
_cell.angle_gamma   90.00
#
_symmetry.space_group_name_H-M   'P 1'
#
loop_
_entity.id
_entity.type
_entity.pdbx_description
1 polymer ?
#
loop_
_entity_poly.entity_id
_entity_poly.type
_entity_poly.pdbx_seq_one_letter_code
_entity_poly.pdbx_strand_id
1 'polypeptide(L)'
;MSYRTREILEQWLNEFREQRSAGDAVKVVIQDGSTGRDTGLVVVPLRHSNASIHIEPAQPGDAQWRITIDALEDITILDSHQLQELAHELGVAAELCSYLEFRAARG
;
A
#
# COMPACT_ATOMS: atom_id res chain seq x y z
N MET A 1 20.03 -5.50 14.58
CA MET A 1 19.00 -4.45 14.39
C MET A 1 17.81 -5.16 13.77
N SER A 2 16.79 -5.48 14.56
CA SER A 2 15.71 -6.38 14.11
C SER A 2 14.86 -5.68 13.05
N TYR A 3 14.96 -6.22 11.85
CA TYR A 3 14.02 -6.09 10.74
C TYR A 3 12.60 -6.07 11.28
N ARG A 4 11.79 -5.09 10.85
CA ARG A 4 10.37 -5.01 11.18
C ARG A 4 9.71 -6.28 10.65
N THR A 5 9.54 -7.28 11.50
CA THR A 5 9.03 -8.60 11.13
C THR A 5 7.64 -8.41 10.50
N ARG A 6 7.33 -9.21 9.47
CA ARG A 6 6.03 -9.29 8.77
C ARG A 6 4.81 -9.08 9.69
N GLU A 7 4.89 -9.64 10.89
CA GLU A 7 3.88 -9.55 11.97
C GLU A 7 3.55 -8.11 12.39
N ILE A 8 4.53 -7.21 12.47
CA ILE A 8 4.33 -5.81 12.86
C ILE A 8 3.58 -5.07 11.75
N LEU A 9 3.92 -5.34 10.49
CA LEU A 9 3.22 -4.75 9.35
C LEU A 9 1.79 -5.28 9.26
N GLU A 10 1.58 -6.58 9.47
CA GLU A 10 0.23 -7.15 9.57
C GLU A 10 -0.60 -6.47 10.65
N GLN A 11 -0.01 -6.24 11.82
CA GLN A 11 -0.68 -5.53 12.91
C GLN A 11 -1.07 -4.10 12.52
N TRP A 12 -0.13 -3.33 11.97
CA TRP A 12 -0.38 -1.95 11.52
C TRP A 12 -1.44 -1.87 10.42
N LEU A 13 -1.43 -2.81 9.47
CA LEU A 13 -2.45 -2.87 8.43
C LEU A 13 -3.83 -3.21 9.01
N ASN A 14 -3.91 -4.14 9.96
CA ASN A 14 -5.17 -4.47 10.61
C ASN A 14 -5.72 -3.27 11.40
N GLU A 15 -4.87 -2.57 12.15
CA GLU A 15 -5.27 -1.33 12.84
C GLU A 15 -5.76 -0.24 11.87
N PHE A 16 -5.06 -0.06 10.74
CA PHE A 16 -5.47 0.88 9.71
C PHE A 16 -6.84 0.52 9.12
N ARG A 17 -7.10 -0.76 8.88
CA ARG A 17 -8.39 -1.27 8.39
C ARG A 17 -9.52 -1.10 9.39
N GLU A 18 -9.26 -1.29 10.68
CA GLU A 18 -10.26 -1.08 11.74
C GLU A 18 -10.64 0.39 11.91
N GLN A 19 -9.68 1.31 11.76
CA GLN A 19 -9.93 2.76 11.84
C GLN A 19 -10.73 3.28 10.63
N ARG A 20 -10.57 2.65 9.47
CA ARG A 20 -11.32 2.93 8.25
C ARG A 20 -12.52 1.99 8.16
N SER A 21 -13.62 2.31 8.84
CA SER A 21 -14.90 1.57 8.75
C SER A 21 -15.48 1.43 7.33
N ALA A 22 -14.86 2.03 6.30
CA ALA A 22 -15.17 1.92 4.87
C ALA A 22 -14.13 1.10 4.06
N GLY A 23 -13.30 0.27 4.72
CA GLY A 23 -12.10 -0.36 4.15
C GLY A 23 -12.27 -1.48 3.10
N ASP A 24 -13.47 -1.68 2.55
CA ASP A 24 -13.74 -2.82 1.64
C ASP A 24 -13.32 -2.54 0.18
N ALA A 25 -13.09 -1.28 -0.19
CA ALA A 25 -12.70 -0.93 -1.55
C ALA A 25 -11.25 -1.32 -1.87
N VAL A 26 -10.37 -1.35 -0.87
CA VAL A 26 -8.91 -1.43 -1.07
C VAL A 26 -8.35 -2.68 -0.40
N LYS A 27 -8.00 -3.68 -1.21
CA LYS A 27 -7.52 -4.98 -0.71
C LYS A 27 -6.01 -4.96 -0.49
N VAL A 28 -5.56 -4.64 0.71
CA VAL A 28 -4.13 -4.64 1.02
C VAL A 28 -3.59 -6.08 1.14
N VAL A 29 -2.52 -6.40 0.40
CA VAL A 29 -1.81 -7.68 0.45
C VAL A 29 -0.36 -7.43 0.83
N ILE A 30 0.12 -8.08 1.90
CA ILE A 30 1.55 -8.07 2.23
C ILE A 30 2.24 -9.15 1.39
N GLN A 31 3.29 -8.76 0.67
CA GLN A 31 4.18 -9.68 -0.01
C GLN A 31 5.56 -9.63 0.63
N ASP A 32 6.17 -10.80 0.80
CA ASP A 32 7.59 -10.88 1.11
C ASP A 32 8.33 -10.50 -0.18
N GLY A 33 9.21 -9.50 -0.12
CA GLY A 33 9.93 -9.01 -1.29
C GLY A 33 10.59 -10.17 -2.04
N SER A 34 10.72 -10.04 -3.37
CA SER A 34 11.15 -11.08 -4.31
C SER A 34 12.46 -11.82 -3.97
N THR A 35 13.23 -11.32 -2.99
CA THR A 35 14.47 -11.92 -2.48
C THR A 35 14.30 -12.72 -1.18
N GLY A 36 13.08 -12.93 -0.67
CA GLY A 36 12.83 -13.61 0.60
C GLY A 36 13.34 -12.86 1.83
N ARG A 37 13.63 -11.56 1.66
CA ARG A 37 13.89 -10.64 2.77
C ARG A 37 12.58 -9.96 3.13
N ASP A 38 12.30 -9.86 4.42
CA ASP A 38 11.20 -9.07 4.99
C ASP A 38 11.41 -7.58 4.64
N THR A 39 11.12 -7.20 3.39
CA THR A 39 11.22 -5.81 2.91
C THR A 39 9.96 -5.01 3.23
N GLY A 40 8.88 -5.68 3.64
CA GLY A 40 7.63 -5.01 4.00
C GLY A 40 6.88 -4.44 2.80
N LEU A 41 6.84 -5.20 1.70
CA LEU A 41 6.11 -4.79 0.50
C LEU A 41 4.60 -4.93 0.74
N VAL A 42 3.90 -3.82 0.52
CA VAL A 42 2.45 -3.73 0.64
C VAL A 42 1.87 -3.45 -0.74
N VAL A 43 1.01 -4.36 -1.22
CA VAL A 43 0.37 -4.26 -2.53
C VAL A 43 -1.09 -3.88 -2.34
N VAL A 44 -1.51 -2.87 -3.09
CA VAL A 44 -2.87 -2.36 -3.15
C VAL A 44 -3.37 -2.50 -4.60
N PRO A 45 -4.22 -3.49 -4.90
CA PRO A 45 -4.84 -3.64 -6.20
C PRO A 45 -5.95 -2.59 -6.36
N LEU A 46 -6.01 -2.01 -7.55
CA LEU A 46 -7.07 -1.07 -7.94
C LEU A 46 -8.20 -1.85 -8.60
N ARG A 47 -9.46 -1.56 -8.28
CA ARG A 47 -10.59 -2.35 -8.80
C ARG A 47 -10.98 -1.94 -10.21
N HIS A 48 -10.71 -0.68 -10.55
CA HIS A 48 -11.10 -0.07 -11.83
C HIS A 48 -9.94 0.06 -12.81
N SER A 49 -8.76 -0.47 -12.46
CA SER A 49 -7.58 -0.46 -13.30
C SER A 49 -6.84 -1.78 -13.15
N ASN A 50 -6.16 -2.25 -14.19
CA ASN A 50 -5.21 -3.35 -14.06
C ASN A 50 -3.92 -2.92 -13.33
N ALA A 51 -3.83 -1.66 -12.90
CA ALA A 51 -2.70 -1.16 -12.14
C ALA A 51 -2.72 -1.64 -10.68
N SER A 52 -1.52 -1.92 -10.16
CA SER A 52 -1.29 -2.19 -8.74
C SER A 52 -0.41 -1.11 -8.16
N ILE A 53 -0.71 -0.73 -6.92
CA ILE A 53 0.10 0.18 -6.14
C ILE A 53 0.97 -0.64 -5.19
N HIS A 54 2.27 -0.40 -5.24
CA HIS A 54 3.28 -1.02 -4.41
C HIS A 54 3.80 0.02 -3.42
N ILE A 55 3.76 -0.30 -2.14
CA ILE A 55 4.22 0.56 -1.06
C ILE A 55 5.30 -0.19 -0.30
N GLU A 56 6.51 0.36 -0.29
CA GLU A 56 7.68 -0.27 0.35
C GLU A 56 8.62 0.78 0.94
N PRO A 57 9.46 0.42 1.93
CA PRO A 57 10.51 1.30 2.43
C PRO A 57 11.51 1.66 1.33
N ALA A 58 11.91 2.93 1.25
CA ALA A 58 12.87 3.40 0.26
C ALA A 58 14.23 2.68 0.35
N GLN A 59 14.62 2.29 1.57
CA GLN A 59 15.72 1.38 1.86
C GLN A 59 15.36 0.50 3.07
N PRO A 60 15.95 -0.71 3.22
CA PRO A 60 15.74 -1.53 4.40
C PRO A 60 16.11 -0.78 5.69
N GLY A 61 15.15 -0.61 6.59
CA GLY A 61 15.33 0.12 7.86
C GLY A 61 15.11 1.62 7.78
N ASP A 62 14.77 2.16 6.60
CA ASP A 62 14.45 3.57 6.44
C ASP A 62 13.06 3.91 7.03
N ALA A 63 12.89 5.18 7.40
CA ALA A 63 11.60 5.75 7.78
C ALA A 63 10.84 6.29 6.56
N GLN A 64 11.55 6.56 5.45
CA GLN A 64 10.94 6.99 4.21
C GLN A 64 10.33 5.80 3.46
N TRP A 65 9.08 5.94 3.02
CA TRP A 65 8.40 4.96 2.18
C TRP A 65 8.24 5.50 0.77
N ARG A 66 8.03 4.59 -0.18
CA ARG A 66 7.83 4.92 -1.59
C ARG A 66 6.57 4.24 -2.08
N ILE A 67 5.82 4.98 -2.90
CA ILE A 67 4.69 4.48 -3.67
C ILE A 67 5.15 4.31 -5.12
N THR A 68 4.99 3.10 -5.65
CA THR A 68 5.18 2.78 -7.07
C THR A 68 3.82 2.35 -7.62
N ILE A 69 3.42 2.89 -8.77
CA ILE A 69 2.20 2.49 -9.46
C ILE A 69 2.64 1.73 -10.71
N ASP A 70 2.45 0.43 -10.70
CA ASP A 70 2.68 -0.39 -11.89
C ASP A 70 1.45 -0.26 -12.78
N ALA A 71 1.55 0.61 -13.80
CA ALA A 71 0.56 0.68 -14.86
C ALA A 71 0.89 -0.39 -15.90
N LEU A 72 -0.09 -1.21 -16.29
CA LEU A 72 0.06 -2.04 -17.49
C LEU A 72 0.27 -1.15 -18.70
N GLU A 73 0.96 -1.69 -19.70
CA GLU A 73 1.34 -1.07 -20.98
C GLU A 73 0.12 -0.66 -21.87
N ASP A 74 -1.11 -0.72 -21.35
CA ASP A 74 -2.37 -0.53 -22.05
C ASP A 74 -3.11 0.76 -21.63
N ILE A 75 -3.88 1.33 -22.57
CA ILE A 75 -4.73 2.50 -22.34
C ILE A 75 -5.99 2.08 -21.56
N THR A 76 -6.14 2.60 -20.34
CA THR A 76 -7.37 2.42 -19.55
C THR A 76 -8.42 3.49 -19.90
N ILE A 77 -9.61 3.07 -20.34
CA ILE A 77 -10.76 3.95 -20.59
C ILE A 77 -11.72 3.87 -19.40
N LEU A 78 -12.02 5.00 -18.78
CA LEU A 78 -12.87 5.09 -17.59
C LEU A 78 -14.01 6.10 -17.80
N ASP A 79 -15.18 5.83 -17.23
CA ASP A 79 -16.24 6.83 -17.06
C ASP A 79 -16.03 7.69 -15.80
N SER A 80 -16.90 8.67 -15.58
CA SER A 80 -16.79 9.59 -14.44
C SER A 80 -16.93 8.91 -13.08
N HIS A 81 -17.73 7.85 -12.98
CA HIS A 81 -17.91 7.11 -11.73
C HIS A 81 -16.66 6.27 -11.43
N GLN A 82 -16.18 5.54 -12.43
CA GLN A 82 -14.97 4.72 -12.33
C GLN A 82 -13.73 5.58 -12.02
N LEU A 83 -13.63 6.78 -12.60
CA LEU A 83 -12.55 7.72 -12.28
C LEU A 83 -12.63 8.23 -10.84
N GLN A 84 -13.84 8.48 -10.32
CA GLN A 84 -14.04 8.91 -8.94
C GLN A 84 -13.67 7.81 -7.93
N GLU A 85 -14.01 6.55 -8.25
CA GLU A 85 -13.60 5.38 -7.47
C GLU A 85 -12.08 5.20 -7.50
N LEU A 86 -11.45 5.28 -8.66
CA LEU A 86 -9.98 5.22 -8.79
C LEU A 86 -9.28 6.33 -7.99
N ALA A 87 -9.79 7.56 -8.04
CA ALA A 87 -9.25 8.67 -7.25
C ALA A 87 -9.39 8.42 -5.73
N HIS A 88 -10.50 7.82 -5.31
CA HIS A 88 -10.69 7.41 -3.92
C HIS A 88 -9.68 6.33 -3.51
N GLU A 89 -9.49 5.30 -4.33
CA GLU A 89 -8.49 4.24 -4.12
C GLU A 89 -7.07 4.81 -3.99
N LEU A 90 -6.69 5.74 -4.87
CA LEU A 90 -5.39 6.44 -4.80
C LEU A 90 -5.23 7.26 -3.51
N GLY A 91 -6.28 7.96 -3.07
CA GLY A 91 -6.29 8.68 -1.80
C GLY A 91 -6.07 7.76 -0.60
N VAL A 92 -6.71 6.57 -0.61
CA VAL A 92 -6.49 5.55 0.42
C VAL A 92 -5.05 5.07 0.45
N ALA A 93 -4.46 4.79 -0.72
CA ALA A 93 -3.06 4.36 -0.79
C ALA A 93 -2.08 5.42 -0.26
N ALA A 94 -2.33 6.70 -0.55
CA ALA A 94 -1.53 7.80 -0.03
C ALA A 94 -1.62 7.91 1.50
N GLU A 95 -2.82 7.80 2.07
CA GLU A 95 -3.01 7.79 3.53
C GLU A 95 -2.35 6.59 4.20
N LEU A 96 -2.42 5.40 3.58
CA LEU A 96 -1.73 4.21 4.06
C LEU A 96 -0.20 4.43 4.08
N CYS A 97 0.37 4.99 3.02
CA CYS A 97 1.79 5.32 2.97
C CYS A 97 2.18 6.29 4.10
N SER A 98 1.41 7.36 4.29
CA SER A 98 1.65 8.33 5.37
C SER A 98 1.56 7.70 6.76
N TYR A 99 0.59 6.80 6.97
CA TYR A 99 0.45 6.03 8.21
C TYR A 99 1.67 5.14 8.47
N LEU A 100 2.15 4.43 7.45
CA LEU A 100 3.33 3.56 7.54
C LEU A 100 4.61 4.36 7.81
N GLU A 101 4.80 5.51 7.16
CA GLU A 101 5.91 6.44 7.44
C GLU A 101 5.88 6.93 8.88
N PHE A 102 4.71 7.36 9.37
CA PHE A 102 4.55 7.85 10.72
C PHE A 102 4.85 6.76 11.77
N ARG A 103 4.40 5.53 11.54
CA ARG A 103 4.70 4.38 12.41
C ARG A 103 6.18 4.02 12.37
N ALA A 104 6.77 3.99 11.17
CA ALA A 104 8.17 3.69 10.95
C ALA A 104 9.12 4.69 11.63
N ALA A 105 8.76 5.98 11.66
CA ALA A 105 9.56 7.02 12.30
C ALA A 105 9.54 6.99 13.84
N ARG A 106 8.59 6.28 14.45
CA ARG A 106 8.41 6.20 15.91
C ARG A 106 8.76 4.83 16.51
N GLY A 107 9.05 3.85 15.68
CA GLY A 107 9.38 2.47 16.06
C GLY A 107 10.87 2.16 16.05
#